data_AF-A0A5N7WPR9-F1
#
_entry.id   AF-A0A5N7WPR9-F1
#
_cell.length_a   1.000
_cell.length_b   1.000
_cell.length_c   1.000
_cell.angle_alpha   90.00
_cell.angle_beta   90.00
_cell.angle_gamma   90.00
#
_symmetry.space_group_name_H-M   'P 1'
#
loop_
_entity.id
_entity.type
_entity.pdbx_description
1 polymer ?
#
loop_
_entity_poly.entity_id
_entity_poly.type
_entity_poly.pdbx_seq_one_letter_code
_entity_poly.pdbx_strand_id
1 'polypeptide(L)'
;MSEASCPNSVSGAPVAATPPVLPKSDLNMVWLDCEMTGLNPDRDRIIEIAVVVSSSDLQIRVEGPVFAIHQSDELLGSMDAWNKGTHGKSGLIDKVKASTISEAEAEAALIAFLGKYVPKGKTPLCGNSIGQDRRFMERYMPRLNNFFHYRNIDVSTLKELAKRWKPEAYTSFKKAQRHTALADVHESIDELQHYRRHLLSV
;
A
#
# COMPACT_ATOMS: atom_id res chain seq x y z
N MET A 1 -55.61 -15.53 -46.41
CA MET A 1 -55.15 -15.84 -45.05
C MET A 1 -53.63 -15.82 -45.09
N SER A 2 -53.04 -15.03 -44.21
CA SER A 2 -51.61 -14.73 -44.11
C SER A 2 -50.90 -15.80 -43.29
N GLU A 3 -49.77 -16.31 -43.76
CA GLU A 3 -48.77 -16.92 -42.87
C GLU A 3 -47.41 -16.26 -43.11
N ALA A 4 -46.86 -15.74 -42.02
CA ALA A 4 -45.60 -15.04 -41.92
C ALA A 4 -44.47 -16.03 -41.63
N SER A 5 -43.30 -15.79 -42.22
CA SER A 5 -42.04 -16.44 -41.84
C SER A 5 -41.11 -15.38 -41.27
N CYS A 6 -40.70 -15.55 -40.01
CA CYS A 6 -39.70 -14.73 -39.33
C CYS A 6 -38.30 -15.32 -39.54
N PRO A 7 -37.25 -14.51 -39.74
CA PRO A 7 -35.88 -14.99 -39.65
C PRO A 7 -35.36 -14.93 -38.21
N ASN A 8 -34.66 -16.00 -37.79
CA ASN A 8 -33.95 -16.10 -36.52
C ASN A 8 -32.82 -15.07 -36.43
N SER A 9 -32.86 -14.20 -35.42
CA SER A 9 -31.71 -13.39 -35.00
C SER A 9 -30.88 -14.17 -33.99
N VAL A 10 -29.65 -14.53 -34.36
CA VAL A 10 -28.68 -15.15 -33.46
C VAL A 10 -28.09 -14.05 -32.56
N SER A 11 -28.44 -14.09 -31.26
CA SER A 11 -27.89 -13.23 -30.23
C SER A 11 -26.46 -13.67 -29.88
N GLY A 12 -25.47 -12.83 -30.21
CA GLY A 12 -24.10 -13.00 -29.75
C GLY A 12 -23.96 -12.52 -28.31
N ALA A 13 -23.63 -13.43 -27.39
CA ALA A 13 -23.34 -13.09 -26.00
C ALA A 13 -22.12 -12.14 -25.92
N PRO A 14 -22.11 -11.17 -24.98
CA PRO A 14 -20.98 -10.26 -24.81
C PRO A 14 -19.77 -11.05 -24.31
N VAL A 15 -18.66 -10.96 -25.04
CA VAL A 15 -17.38 -11.51 -24.62
C VAL A 15 -16.92 -10.70 -23.41
N ALA A 16 -16.79 -11.35 -22.25
CA ALA A 16 -16.30 -10.73 -21.03
C ALA A 16 -14.90 -10.15 -21.29
N ALA A 17 -14.74 -8.83 -21.13
CA ALA A 17 -13.45 -8.17 -21.27
C ALA A 17 -12.48 -8.73 -20.23
N THR A 18 -11.30 -9.18 -20.67
CA THR A 18 -10.23 -9.60 -19.78
C THR A 18 -9.83 -8.43 -18.87
N PRO A 19 -9.68 -8.64 -17.55
CA PRO A 19 -9.23 -7.58 -16.65
C PRO A 19 -7.89 -7.00 -17.12
N PRO A 20 -7.69 -5.67 -17.01
CA PRO A 20 -6.44 -5.07 -17.45
C PRO A 20 -5.27 -5.62 -16.63
N VAL A 21 -4.27 -6.16 -17.34
CA VAL A 21 -3.02 -6.65 -16.74
C VAL A 21 -2.05 -5.47 -16.57
N LEU A 22 -1.40 -5.35 -15.42
CA LEU A 22 -0.37 -4.32 -15.19
C LEU A 22 0.99 -4.80 -15.75
N PRO A 23 1.47 -4.26 -16.88
CA PRO A 23 2.78 -4.64 -17.43
C PRO A 23 3.91 -4.09 -16.55
N LYS A 24 5.08 -4.73 -16.62
CA LYS A 24 6.28 -4.23 -15.96
C LYS A 24 6.71 -2.87 -16.55
N SER A 25 6.85 -1.86 -15.70
CA SER A 25 7.21 -0.50 -16.10
C SER A 25 7.92 0.24 -14.96
N ASP A 26 8.81 1.18 -15.27
CA ASP A 26 9.39 2.09 -14.28
C ASP A 26 8.45 3.23 -13.87
N LEU A 27 7.38 3.46 -14.64
CA LEU A 27 6.31 4.41 -14.31
C LEU A 27 5.24 3.83 -13.37
N ASN A 28 5.24 2.52 -13.13
CA ASN A 28 4.38 1.94 -12.10
C ASN A 28 4.77 2.49 -10.73
N MET A 29 3.80 2.61 -9.84
CA MET A 29 4.00 3.15 -8.49
C MET A 29 3.95 2.01 -7.49
N VAL A 30 4.90 1.97 -6.56
CA VAL A 30 4.91 0.99 -5.46
C VAL A 30 4.57 1.68 -4.16
N TRP A 31 3.47 1.24 -3.58
CA TRP A 31 2.89 1.73 -2.35
C TRP A 31 3.20 0.76 -1.23
N LEU A 32 3.58 1.29 -0.08
CA LEU A 32 3.97 0.52 1.08
C LEU A 32 3.50 1.22 2.35
N ASP A 33 3.12 0.41 3.33
CA ASP A 33 2.85 0.85 4.69
C ASP A 33 3.40 -0.23 5.65
N CYS A 34 4.02 0.21 6.74
CA CYS A 34 4.47 -0.64 7.82
C CYS A 34 3.76 -0.28 9.12
N GLU A 35 3.38 -1.30 9.89
CA GLU A 35 3.09 -1.13 11.30
C GLU A 35 4.34 -1.47 12.12
N MET A 36 4.62 -0.68 13.15
CA MET A 36 5.78 -0.84 14.01
C MET A 36 5.41 -0.94 15.50
N THR A 37 6.34 -1.42 16.32
CA THR A 37 6.17 -1.43 17.78
C THR A 37 6.26 -0.02 18.41
N GLY A 38 6.74 0.96 17.64
CA GLY A 38 6.94 2.34 18.06
C GLY A 38 7.62 3.16 16.97
N LEU A 39 8.07 4.39 17.29
CA LEU A 39 8.54 5.36 16.30
C LEU A 39 10.07 5.45 16.16
N ASN A 40 10.85 4.76 16.98
CA ASN A 40 12.30 4.84 16.98
C ASN A 40 12.95 3.58 16.38
N PRO A 41 13.48 3.65 15.15
CA PRO A 41 14.14 2.52 14.51
C PRO A 41 15.35 1.97 15.26
N ASP A 42 15.91 2.65 16.28
CA ASP A 42 17.00 2.08 17.06
C ASP A 42 16.57 0.97 18.02
N ARG A 43 15.28 0.93 18.39
CA ARG A 43 14.73 0.04 19.41
C ARG A 43 13.43 -0.65 18.99
N ASP A 44 12.65 -0.03 18.13
CA ASP A 44 11.36 -0.51 17.67
C ASP A 44 11.54 -1.38 16.41
N ARG A 45 10.56 -2.24 16.13
CA ARG A 45 10.62 -3.20 15.01
C ARG A 45 9.39 -3.14 14.11
N ILE A 46 9.55 -3.58 12.87
CA ILE A 46 8.45 -3.78 11.93
C ILE A 46 7.67 -5.02 12.39
N ILE A 47 6.35 -4.90 12.46
CA ILE A 47 5.42 -5.97 12.87
C ILE A 47 4.33 -6.27 11.85
N GLU A 48 4.04 -5.35 10.94
CA GLU A 48 3.27 -5.62 9.72
C GLU A 48 3.88 -4.87 8.54
N ILE A 49 3.80 -5.43 7.34
CA ILE A 49 4.17 -4.76 6.10
C ILE A 49 3.22 -5.19 4.99
N ALA A 50 2.73 -4.23 4.21
CA ALA A 50 1.91 -4.46 3.03
C ALA A 50 2.44 -3.66 1.83
N VAL A 51 2.25 -4.20 0.63
CA VAL A 51 2.57 -3.49 -0.61
C VAL A 51 1.45 -3.59 -1.63
N VAL A 52 1.27 -2.54 -2.41
CA VAL A 52 0.41 -2.51 -3.61
C VAL A 52 1.20 -1.89 -4.74
N VAL A 53 1.11 -2.46 -5.94
CA VAL A 53 1.63 -1.83 -7.16
C VAL A 53 0.46 -1.23 -7.94
N SER A 54 0.56 0.03 -8.33
CA SER A 54 -0.44 0.67 -9.19
C SER A 54 0.14 1.09 -10.54
N SER A 55 -0.74 1.23 -11.53
CA SER A 55 -0.44 2.04 -12.72
C SER A 55 -0.19 3.51 -12.33
N SER A 56 0.49 4.25 -13.20
CA SER A 56 0.82 5.67 -12.96
C SER A 56 -0.41 6.58 -12.85
N ASP A 57 -1.55 6.15 -13.38
CA ASP A 57 -2.84 6.85 -13.27
C ASP A 57 -3.69 6.43 -12.06
N LEU A 58 -3.14 5.53 -11.22
CA LEU A 58 -3.73 4.99 -9.99
C LEU A 58 -4.96 4.09 -10.19
N GLN A 59 -5.31 3.74 -11.42
CA GLN A 59 -6.55 2.98 -11.72
C GLN A 59 -6.37 1.48 -11.47
N ILE A 60 -5.31 0.88 -12.02
CA ILE A 60 -5.01 -0.53 -11.79
C ILE A 60 -4.24 -0.64 -10.48
N ARG A 61 -4.64 -1.57 -9.61
CA ARG A 61 -3.97 -1.89 -8.35
C ARG A 61 -3.78 -3.40 -8.28
N VAL A 62 -2.55 -3.82 -8.02
CA VAL A 62 -2.18 -5.21 -7.78
C VAL A 62 -1.71 -5.31 -6.34
N GLU A 63 -2.52 -5.95 -5.51
CA GLU A 63 -2.17 -6.25 -4.12
C GLU A 63 -1.01 -7.24 -4.07
N GLY A 64 0.00 -6.92 -3.27
CA GLY A 64 1.08 -7.82 -2.93
C GLY A 64 0.83 -8.59 -1.65
N PRO A 65 1.82 -9.36 -1.20
CA PRO A 65 1.69 -10.08 0.06
C PRO A 65 1.65 -9.11 1.25
N VAL A 66 0.87 -9.48 2.26
CA VAL A 66 0.84 -8.83 3.58
C VAL A 66 1.49 -9.77 4.57
N PHE A 67 2.46 -9.27 5.33
CA PHE A 67 3.17 -10.07 6.33
C PHE A 67 3.00 -9.46 7.72
N ALA A 68 2.44 -10.24 8.64
CA ALA A 68 2.70 -10.03 10.06
C ALA A 68 4.07 -10.63 10.38
N ILE A 69 4.98 -9.83 10.91
CA ILE A 69 6.38 -10.20 11.14
C ILE A 69 6.56 -10.58 12.60
N HIS A 70 7.09 -11.77 12.84
CA HIS A 70 7.28 -12.27 14.20
C HIS A 70 8.21 -11.37 15.02
N GLN A 71 7.82 -11.11 16.28
CA GLN A 71 8.64 -10.46 17.30
C GLN A 71 8.41 -11.14 18.65
N SER A 72 9.39 -11.03 19.55
CA SER A 72 9.32 -11.66 20.86
C SER A 72 8.27 -11.02 21.78
N ASP A 73 7.77 -11.81 22.73
CA ASP A 73 6.79 -11.34 23.72
C ASP A 73 7.35 -10.20 24.59
N GLU A 74 8.65 -10.21 24.88
CA GLU A 74 9.32 -9.14 25.62
C GLU A 74 9.27 -7.81 24.86
N LEU A 75 9.55 -7.82 23.55
CA LEU A 75 9.49 -6.62 22.73
C LEU A 75 8.05 -6.10 22.65
N LEU A 76 7.08 -6.96 22.37
CA LEU A 76 5.66 -6.58 22.33
C LEU A 76 5.18 -6.07 23.69
N GLY A 77 5.67 -6.66 24.78
CA GLY A 77 5.43 -6.24 26.15
C GLY A 77 6.04 -4.87 26.48
N SER A 78 7.06 -4.43 25.74
CA SER A 78 7.72 -3.13 25.92
C SER A 78 7.04 -1.96 25.19
N MET A 79 6.09 -2.25 24.28
CA MET A 79 5.34 -1.22 23.56
C MET A 79 4.60 -0.27 24.51
N ASP A 80 4.44 0.98 24.10
CA ASP A 80 3.63 1.95 24.83
C ASP A 80 2.13 1.59 24.82
N ALA A 81 1.36 2.30 25.65
CA ALA A 81 -0.07 2.03 25.80
C ALA A 81 -0.87 2.28 24.52
N TRP A 82 -0.43 3.23 23.68
CA TRP A 82 -1.12 3.55 22.44
C TRP A 82 -0.94 2.43 21.41
N ASN A 83 0.30 1.98 21.18
CA ASN A 83 0.62 0.89 20.27
C ASN A 83 -0.05 -0.42 20.71
N LYS A 84 -0.02 -0.75 22.02
CA LYS A 84 -0.75 -1.90 22.55
C LYS A 84 -2.26 -1.80 22.32
N GLY A 85 -2.83 -0.62 22.51
CA GLY A 85 -4.26 -0.38 22.29
C GLY A 85 -4.66 -0.50 20.82
N THR A 86 -3.90 0.11 19.92
CA THR A 86 -4.15 0.10 18.46
C THR A 86 -3.98 -1.31 17.91
N HIS A 87 -2.82 -1.93 18.12
CA HIS A 87 -2.48 -3.25 17.56
C HIS A 87 -3.23 -4.40 18.23
N GLY A 88 -3.67 -4.21 19.49
CA GLY A 88 -4.56 -5.14 20.16
C GLY A 88 -5.97 -5.14 19.54
N LYS A 89 -6.53 -3.97 19.25
CA LYS A 89 -7.87 -3.85 18.64
C LYS A 89 -7.92 -4.38 17.21
N SER A 90 -6.84 -4.21 16.44
CA SER A 90 -6.75 -4.76 15.07
C SER A 90 -6.46 -6.27 15.06
N GLY A 91 -6.13 -6.87 16.20
CA GLY A 91 -5.69 -8.27 16.32
C GLY A 91 -4.28 -8.51 15.79
N LEU A 92 -3.51 -7.44 15.49
CA LEU A 92 -2.16 -7.55 14.94
C LEU A 92 -1.19 -8.17 15.95
N ILE A 93 -1.31 -7.87 17.24
CA ILE A 93 -0.44 -8.47 18.28
C ILE A 93 -0.51 -9.99 18.25
N ASP A 94 -1.72 -10.55 18.17
CA ASP A 94 -1.91 -12.01 18.16
C ASP A 94 -1.37 -12.63 16.87
N LYS A 95 -1.55 -11.95 15.72
CA LYS A 95 -0.96 -12.38 14.44
C LYS A 95 0.58 -12.38 14.49
N VAL A 96 1.19 -11.37 15.11
CA VAL A 96 2.65 -11.26 15.25
C VAL A 96 3.19 -12.39 16.13
N LYS A 97 2.54 -12.67 17.26
CA LYS A 97 2.91 -13.78 18.15
C LYS A 97 2.80 -15.14 17.45
N ALA A 98 1.74 -15.35 16.67
CA ALA A 98 1.52 -16.58 15.91
C ALA A 98 2.38 -16.69 14.64
N SER A 99 2.92 -15.57 14.14
CA SER A 99 3.71 -15.56 12.93
C SER A 99 5.02 -16.31 13.12
N THR A 100 5.47 -16.96 12.03
CA THR A 100 6.79 -17.57 11.91
C THR A 100 7.66 -16.84 10.89
N ILE A 101 7.15 -15.76 10.29
CA ILE A 101 7.82 -15.00 9.23
C ILE A 101 8.80 -14.01 9.86
N SER A 102 10.07 -14.12 9.46
CA SER A 102 11.12 -13.15 9.77
C SER A 102 11.12 -11.96 8.81
N GLU A 103 11.75 -10.86 9.22
CA GLU A 103 11.94 -9.68 8.35
C GLU A 103 12.65 -10.06 7.03
N ALA A 104 13.65 -10.95 7.07
CA ALA A 104 14.40 -11.38 5.89
C ALA A 104 13.55 -12.21 4.90
N GLU A 105 12.64 -13.04 5.40
CA GLU A 105 11.72 -13.83 4.58
C GLU A 105 10.67 -12.93 3.93
N ALA A 106 10.07 -12.01 4.70
CA ALA A 106 9.15 -11.01 4.18
C ALA A 106 9.84 -10.14 3.11
N GLU A 107 11.06 -9.67 3.38
CA GLU A 107 11.87 -8.88 2.46
C GLU A 107 12.11 -9.60 1.12
N ALA A 108 12.51 -10.87 1.17
CA ALA A 108 12.77 -11.66 -0.04
C ALA A 108 11.49 -11.88 -0.87
N ALA A 109 10.38 -12.19 -0.22
CA ALA A 109 9.09 -12.40 -0.88
C ALA A 109 8.56 -11.11 -1.53
N LEU A 110 8.71 -9.97 -0.86
CA LEU A 110 8.34 -8.66 -1.38
C LEU A 110 9.17 -8.30 -2.63
N ILE A 111 10.50 -8.47 -2.58
CA ILE A 111 11.36 -8.23 -3.76
C ILE A 111 10.96 -9.11 -4.94
N ALA A 112 10.66 -10.40 -4.68
CA ALA A 112 10.25 -11.33 -5.72
C ALA A 112 8.90 -10.93 -6.35
N PHE A 113 7.95 -10.45 -5.54
CA PHE A 113 6.69 -9.90 -6.03
C PHE A 113 6.90 -8.63 -6.86
N LEU A 114 7.63 -7.64 -6.32
CA LEU A 114 7.86 -6.34 -6.96
C LEU A 114 8.63 -6.47 -8.27
N GLY A 115 9.57 -7.41 -8.36
CA GLY A 115 10.35 -7.68 -9.57
C GLY A 115 9.51 -8.07 -10.79
N LYS A 116 8.26 -8.48 -10.60
CA LYS A 116 7.30 -8.75 -11.69
C LYS A 116 6.76 -7.47 -12.33
N TYR A 117 6.69 -6.37 -11.59
CA TYR A 117 5.99 -5.15 -11.99
C TYR A 117 6.86 -3.91 -12.14
N VAL A 118 8.03 -3.86 -11.49
CA VAL A 118 8.95 -2.72 -11.57
C VAL A 118 10.42 -3.15 -11.74
N PRO A 119 11.26 -2.35 -12.41
CA PRO A 119 12.71 -2.56 -12.41
C PRO A 119 13.35 -2.07 -11.11
N LYS A 120 14.39 -2.78 -10.66
CA LYS A 120 15.18 -2.42 -9.48
C LYS A 120 15.81 -1.03 -9.63
N GLY A 121 15.74 -0.23 -8.58
CA GLY A 121 16.42 1.06 -8.44
C GLY A 121 15.82 2.21 -9.26
N LYS A 122 14.63 2.02 -9.83
CA LYS A 122 13.98 3.03 -10.70
C LYS A 122 12.74 3.66 -10.07
N THR A 123 11.94 2.87 -9.37
CA THR A 123 10.66 3.35 -8.83
C THR A 123 10.85 3.95 -7.43
N PRO A 124 10.35 5.19 -7.17
CA PRO A 124 10.35 5.77 -5.83
C PRO A 124 9.38 5.03 -4.90
N LEU A 125 9.60 5.15 -3.58
CA LEU A 125 8.69 4.58 -2.59
C LEU A 125 7.49 5.52 -2.38
N CYS A 126 6.27 4.98 -2.44
CA CYS A 126 5.03 5.76 -2.31
C CYS A 126 4.30 5.40 -1.01
N GLY A 127 3.66 6.38 -0.37
CA GLY A 127 2.81 6.17 0.81
C GLY A 127 2.53 7.46 1.57
N ASN A 128 1.96 7.35 2.76
CA ASN A 128 1.76 8.47 3.68
C ASN A 128 2.84 8.50 4.74
N SER A 129 3.48 9.66 4.96
CA SER A 129 4.60 9.77 5.91
C SER A 129 5.72 8.76 5.65
N ILE A 130 5.89 8.37 4.38
CA ILE A 130 6.66 7.21 3.91
C ILE A 130 8.16 7.29 4.27
N GLY A 131 8.63 8.49 4.63
CA GLY A 131 9.95 8.67 5.22
C GLY A 131 10.15 7.87 6.52
N GLN A 132 9.10 7.68 7.32
CA GLN A 132 9.16 6.89 8.55
C GLN A 132 9.35 5.40 8.25
N ASP A 133 8.57 4.83 7.34
CA ASP A 133 8.73 3.45 6.88
C ASP A 133 10.12 3.20 6.30
N ARG A 134 10.60 4.16 5.48
CA ARG A 134 11.93 4.09 4.88
C ARG A 134 13.03 4.01 5.93
N ARG A 135 12.94 4.73 7.06
CA ARG A 135 13.92 4.65 8.16
C ARG A 135 13.96 3.25 8.79
N PHE A 136 12.81 2.59 8.94
CA PHE A 136 12.76 1.21 9.44
C PHE A 136 13.32 0.23 8.40
N MET A 137 12.92 0.38 7.14
CA MET A 137 13.42 -0.48 6.06
C MET A 137 14.93 -0.34 5.86
N GLU A 138 15.50 0.86 5.96
CA GLU A 138 16.95 1.06 5.89
C GLU A 138 17.72 0.20 6.89
N ARG A 139 17.14 -0.04 8.06
CA ARG A 139 17.77 -0.83 9.14
C ARG A 139 17.44 -2.31 9.09
N TYR A 140 16.16 -2.64 8.87
CA TYR A 140 15.63 -3.98 9.08
C TYR A 140 15.31 -4.73 7.77
N MET A 141 15.15 -4.01 6.66
CA MET A 141 14.94 -4.56 5.32
C MET A 141 15.79 -3.84 4.26
N PRO A 142 17.14 -3.82 4.41
CA PRO A 142 18.02 -3.00 3.60
C PRO A 142 18.05 -3.41 2.11
N ARG A 143 17.83 -4.68 1.77
CA ARG A 143 17.75 -5.14 0.37
C ARG A 143 16.47 -4.64 -0.29
N LEU A 144 15.35 -4.61 0.43
CA LEU A 144 14.10 -4.03 -0.05
C LEU A 144 14.22 -2.51 -0.16
N ASN A 145 14.81 -1.81 0.82
CA ASN A 145 15.07 -0.37 0.69
C ASN A 145 15.93 -0.05 -0.55
N ASN A 146 17.00 -0.81 -0.77
CA ASN A 146 17.88 -0.69 -1.93
C ASN A 146 17.26 -1.20 -3.25
N PHE A 147 16.09 -1.82 -3.20
CA PHE A 147 15.33 -2.17 -4.39
C PHE A 147 14.63 -0.95 -4.99
N PHE A 148 14.29 0.05 -4.16
CA PHE A 148 13.66 1.30 -4.59
C PHE A 148 14.67 2.36 -5.03
N HIS A 149 14.19 3.35 -5.77
CA HIS A 149 14.93 4.60 -5.98
C HIS A 149 14.97 5.42 -4.68
N TYR A 150 15.98 6.28 -4.49
CA TYR A 150 16.18 7.06 -3.25
C TYR A 150 15.09 8.11 -2.98
N ARG A 151 14.25 8.42 -3.98
CA ARG A 151 13.16 9.39 -3.84
C ARG A 151 11.93 8.75 -3.20
N ASN A 152 11.11 9.61 -2.61
CA ASN A 152 9.78 9.28 -2.08
C ASN A 152 8.71 10.04 -2.88
N ILE A 153 7.52 9.43 -2.99
CA ILE A 153 6.27 10.11 -3.30
C ILE A 153 5.43 10.05 -2.02
N ASP A 154 5.47 11.13 -1.25
CA ASP A 154 4.82 11.19 0.06
C ASP A 154 3.51 11.97 -0.02
N VAL A 155 2.38 11.26 0.12
CA VAL A 155 1.03 11.83 0.04
C VAL A 155 0.80 12.87 1.14
N SER A 156 1.45 12.70 2.30
CA SER A 156 1.33 13.65 3.41
C SER A 156 1.86 15.03 3.06
N THR A 157 2.76 15.14 2.08
CA THR A 157 3.20 16.43 1.54
C THR A 157 2.01 17.18 0.93
N LEU A 158 1.23 16.53 0.07
CA LEU A 158 0.05 17.16 -0.53
C LEU A 158 -1.03 17.46 0.50
N LYS A 159 -1.19 16.59 1.50
CA LYS A 159 -2.11 16.82 2.62
C LYS A 159 -1.79 18.10 3.39
N GLU A 160 -0.52 18.29 3.75
CA GLU A 160 -0.08 19.49 4.48
C GLU A 160 -0.19 20.76 3.61
N LEU A 161 0.05 20.65 2.31
CA LEU A 161 -0.17 21.75 1.35
C LEU A 161 -1.66 22.07 1.20
N ALA A 162 -2.52 21.06 1.02
CA ALA A 162 -3.97 21.23 0.93
C ALA A 162 -4.52 21.93 2.18
N LYS A 163 -4.09 21.52 3.38
CA LYS A 163 -4.49 22.14 4.64
C LYS A 163 -4.21 23.64 4.70
N ARG A 164 -3.11 24.09 4.07
CA ARG A 164 -2.67 25.50 4.08
C ARG A 164 -3.22 26.32 2.91
N TRP A 165 -3.29 25.72 1.72
CA TRP A 165 -3.53 26.45 0.48
C TRP A 165 -4.91 26.21 -0.11
N LYS A 166 -5.57 25.09 0.22
CA LYS A 166 -6.91 24.76 -0.25
C LYS A 166 -7.68 23.92 0.78
N PRO A 167 -8.12 24.52 1.91
CA PRO A 167 -8.74 23.78 3.02
C PRO A 167 -9.95 22.93 2.63
N GLU A 168 -10.67 23.28 1.56
CA GLU A 168 -11.79 22.49 1.03
C GLU A 168 -11.30 21.16 0.46
N ALA A 169 -10.15 21.13 -0.22
CA ALA A 169 -9.55 19.89 -0.71
C ALA A 169 -9.05 19.01 0.45
N TYR A 170 -8.59 19.60 1.55
CA TYR A 170 -8.22 18.86 2.76
C TYR A 170 -9.43 18.26 3.48
N THR A 171 -10.48 19.05 3.71
CA THR A 171 -11.64 18.63 4.52
C THR A 171 -12.58 17.66 3.82
N SER A 172 -12.57 17.64 2.48
CA SER A 172 -13.39 16.75 1.64
C SER A 172 -12.88 15.30 1.58
N PHE A 173 -11.64 15.03 1.98
CA PHE A 173 -11.15 13.67 2.15
C PHE A 173 -11.39 13.19 3.58
N LYS A 174 -12.02 12.01 3.74
CA LYS A 174 -12.28 11.40 5.04
C LYS A 174 -11.61 10.03 5.09
N LYS A 175 -10.66 9.88 6.01
CA LYS A 175 -10.00 8.61 6.29
C LYS A 175 -10.95 7.66 7.01
N ALA A 176 -10.92 6.39 6.63
CA ALA A 176 -11.59 5.29 7.32
C ALA A 176 -10.81 4.83 8.57
N GLN A 177 -9.48 5.05 8.61
CA GLN A 177 -8.61 4.77 9.76
C GLN A 177 -8.74 3.33 10.29
N ARG A 178 -8.51 2.34 9.41
CA ARG A 178 -8.66 0.92 9.77
C ARG A 178 -7.44 0.34 10.49
N HIS A 179 -6.28 1.01 10.44
CA HIS A 179 -5.07 0.63 11.17
C HIS A 179 -4.61 -0.81 10.87
N THR A 180 -4.62 -1.14 9.57
CA THR A 180 -3.93 -2.31 9.04
C THR A 180 -3.13 -1.86 7.82
N ALA A 181 -1.94 -2.41 7.64
CA ALA A 181 -1.01 -1.91 6.63
C ALA A 181 -1.63 -1.89 5.22
N LEU A 182 -2.33 -2.95 4.81
CA LEU A 182 -2.96 -3.00 3.48
C LEU A 182 -4.08 -1.97 3.32
N ALA A 183 -4.90 -1.75 4.37
CA ALA A 183 -5.97 -0.77 4.30
C ALA A 183 -5.39 0.66 4.19
N ASP A 184 -4.31 0.93 4.93
CA ASP A 184 -3.66 2.23 4.96
C ASP A 184 -2.89 2.52 3.64
N VAL A 185 -2.36 1.48 2.98
CA VAL A 185 -1.87 1.58 1.59
C VAL A 185 -3.00 1.99 0.64
N HIS A 186 -4.14 1.30 0.65
CA HIS A 186 -5.26 1.65 -0.24
C HIS A 186 -5.80 3.05 0.03
N GLU A 187 -5.94 3.42 1.30
CA GLU A 187 -6.37 4.76 1.70
C GLU A 187 -5.38 5.83 1.21
N SER A 188 -4.07 5.55 1.21
CA SER A 188 -3.06 6.45 0.66
C SER A 188 -3.18 6.64 -0.85
N ILE A 189 -3.51 5.57 -1.60
CA ILE A 189 -3.78 5.67 -3.04
C ILE A 189 -5.04 6.51 -3.28
N ASP A 190 -6.10 6.27 -2.52
CA ASP A 190 -7.36 7.02 -2.61
C ASP A 190 -7.16 8.51 -2.25
N GLU A 191 -6.34 8.80 -1.25
CA GLU A 191 -5.97 10.16 -0.84
C GLU A 191 -5.18 10.88 -1.95
N LEU A 192 -4.22 10.20 -2.61
CA LEU A 192 -3.52 10.80 -3.75
C LEU A 192 -4.46 11.02 -4.94
N GLN A 193 -5.35 10.08 -5.25
CA GLN A 193 -6.38 10.27 -6.29
C GLN A 193 -7.26 11.48 -5.98
N HIS A 194 -7.64 11.67 -4.72
CA HIS A 194 -8.39 12.84 -4.27
C HIS A 194 -7.62 14.13 -4.51
N TYR A 195 -6.36 14.23 -4.07
CA TYR A 195 -5.55 15.44 -4.30
C TYR A 195 -5.24 15.68 -5.77
N ARG A 196 -5.11 14.62 -6.59
CA ARG A 196 -4.99 14.76 -8.04
C ARG A 196 -6.20 15.48 -8.64
N ARG A 197 -7.43 15.16 -8.20
CA ARG A 197 -8.67 15.78 -8.69
C ARG A 197 -8.93 17.17 -8.11
N HIS A 198 -8.59 17.36 -6.84
CA HIS A 198 -9.09 18.51 -6.08
C HIS A 198 -8.01 19.54 -5.72
N LEU A 199 -6.72 19.23 -5.87
CA LEU A 199 -5.61 20.14 -5.53
C LEU A 199 -4.70 20.44 -6.73
N LEU A 200 -4.39 19.43 -7.54
CA LEU A 200 -3.46 19.56 -8.68
C LEU A 200 -4.19 20.03 -9.96
N SER A 201 -3.47 20.73 -10.82
CA SER A 201 -3.94 21.15 -12.15
C SER A 201 -3.33 20.26 -13.23
N VAL A 202 -3.76 19.00 -13.31
CA VAL A 202 -3.25 17.95 -14.21
C VAL A 202 -4.36 17.12 -14.84
#